data_AF-A0A2G9U654-F1
#
_entry.id   AF-A0A2G9U654-F1
#
_cell.length_a   1.000
_cell.length_b   1.000
_cell.length_c   1.000
_cell.angle_alpha   90.00
_cell.angle_beta   90.00
_cell.angle_gamma   90.00
#
_symmetry.space_group_name_H-M   'P 1'
#
loop_
_entity.id
_entity.type
_entity.pdbx_description
1 polymer ?
#
loop_
_entity_poly.entity_id
_entity_poly.type
_entity_poly.pdbx_seq_one_letter_code
_entity_poly.pdbx_strand_id
1 'polypeptide(L)'
;MLHLYFLLVLLQTASGFIVLPYIQIDYAHYFRLAQCQAKCTEKVEPDTFIKVKGLVPGVQYRFMVTAVGTNGRLGETISSPWTEISSSATLKAPNGPLTLKNGYNSDRGVIAQLEWPRSAQDSCYYKLQLSNSSTQISRDIVLDSSSSILLPHLDFDVDYTLAIAAVSADKLQTSKAVTTNFKSLPCRDIHGRGSLQCAPEPVSDLAVIVRPNGTGLISWTPSSDSQNILFYQIVYHALSRDHGCRLRKETVNIKANVNFAEVTFPGQQCEYVVRVINYDLIGRDASTEARVLIEPTLPVRFEFALRPEYLTIAACIVFLPFGLLLLFCHRRQCLHQVSEKQQKLTEYV
;
A
#
# COMPACT_ATOMS: atom_id res chain seq x y z
N MET A 1 -105.81 -30.86 66.20
CA MET A 1 -105.03 -29.63 65.94
C MET A 1 -103.52 -29.74 66.22
N LEU A 2 -103.00 -30.88 66.75
CA LEU A 2 -101.56 -31.08 66.95
C LEU A 2 -100.90 -31.98 65.88
N HIS A 3 -101.69 -32.83 65.20
CA HIS A 3 -101.17 -33.74 64.16
C HIS A 3 -100.91 -33.09 62.80
N LEU A 4 -101.52 -31.94 62.50
CA LEU A 4 -101.33 -31.24 61.23
C LEU A 4 -100.00 -30.47 61.20
N TYR A 5 -99.44 -30.13 62.37
CA TYR A 5 -98.16 -29.42 62.47
C TYR A 5 -96.96 -30.36 62.27
N PHE A 6 -97.10 -31.64 62.62
CA PHE A 6 -96.03 -32.63 62.47
C PHE A 6 -95.81 -33.04 61.00
N LEU A 7 -96.85 -32.96 60.17
CA LEU A 7 -96.75 -33.26 58.73
C LEU A 7 -96.14 -32.10 57.92
N LEU A 8 -96.19 -30.86 58.44
CA LEU A 8 -95.64 -29.68 57.79
C LEU A 8 -94.15 -29.46 58.05
N VAL A 9 -93.58 -30.06 59.10
CA VAL A 9 -92.14 -29.94 59.42
C VAL A 9 -91.29 -30.98 58.69
N LEU A 10 -91.87 -32.09 58.20
CA LEU A 10 -91.14 -33.08 57.41
C LEU A 10 -90.99 -32.71 55.91
N LEU A 11 -91.53 -31.57 55.47
CA LEU A 11 -91.55 -31.18 54.05
C LEU A 11 -90.48 -30.15 53.64
N GLN A 12 -89.42 -29.96 54.44
CA GLN A 12 -88.32 -29.03 54.10
C GLN A 12 -86.94 -29.65 54.29
N THR A 13 -86.62 -30.71 53.53
CA THR A 13 -85.22 -31.00 53.16
C THR A 13 -85.19 -31.70 51.79
N ALA A 14 -85.83 -31.09 50.78
CA ALA A 14 -85.43 -31.36 49.41
C ALA A 14 -84.11 -30.62 49.19
N SER A 15 -83.00 -31.34 49.39
CA SER A 15 -81.66 -30.90 49.05
C SER A 15 -81.59 -30.63 47.55
N GLY A 16 -81.73 -29.37 47.16
CA GLY A 16 -81.34 -28.91 45.83
C GLY A 16 -79.83 -29.03 45.70
N PHE A 17 -79.36 -29.96 44.87
CA PHE A 17 -77.97 -30.00 44.42
C PHE A 17 -77.82 -29.03 43.25
N ILE A 18 -76.79 -28.19 43.32
CA ILE A 18 -76.41 -27.31 42.21
C ILE A 18 -75.79 -28.21 41.13
N VAL A 19 -76.48 -28.35 40.00
CA VAL A 19 -75.90 -28.93 38.79
C VAL A 19 -74.96 -27.88 38.20
N LEU A 20 -73.66 -28.00 38.47
CA LEU A 20 -72.65 -27.29 37.71
C LEU A 20 -72.71 -27.79 36.26
N PRO A 21 -72.76 -26.89 35.25
CA PRO A 21 -72.76 -27.33 33.87
C PRO A 21 -71.48 -28.12 33.59
N TYR A 22 -71.63 -29.42 33.39
CA TYR A 22 -70.59 -30.27 32.87
C TYR A 22 -70.41 -29.91 31.39
N ILE A 23 -69.46 -29.00 31.11
CA ILE A 23 -68.95 -28.81 29.76
C ILE A 23 -68.07 -30.02 29.48
N GLN A 24 -68.58 -30.94 28.67
CA GLN A 24 -67.76 -31.99 28.08
C GLN A 24 -66.80 -31.33 27.10
N ILE A 25 -65.61 -30.96 27.59
CA ILE A 25 -64.52 -30.52 26.75
C ILE A 25 -64.15 -31.73 25.89
N ASP A 26 -64.40 -31.65 24.58
CA ASP A 26 -63.91 -32.66 23.65
C ASP A 26 -62.38 -32.54 23.61
N TYR A 27 -61.74 -33.29 24.51
CA TYR A 27 -60.30 -33.34 24.63
C TYR A 27 -59.64 -33.74 23.30
N ALA A 28 -60.32 -34.47 22.42
CA ALA A 28 -59.77 -34.80 21.11
C ALA A 28 -59.68 -33.57 20.20
N HIS A 29 -60.66 -32.66 20.26
CA HIS A 29 -60.62 -31.39 19.54
C HIS A 29 -59.50 -30.48 20.04
N TYR A 30 -59.41 -30.27 21.37
CA TYR A 30 -58.38 -29.42 21.96
C TYR A 30 -56.98 -30.00 21.80
N PHE A 31 -56.82 -31.31 21.86
CA PHE A 31 -55.53 -31.97 21.63
C PHE A 31 -55.10 -31.83 20.16
N ARG A 32 -56.01 -31.94 19.19
CA ARG A 32 -55.71 -31.65 17.78
C ARG A 32 -55.37 -30.18 17.55
N LEU A 33 -56.07 -29.25 18.21
CA LEU A 33 -55.77 -27.83 18.14
C LEU A 33 -54.39 -27.52 18.71
N ALA A 34 -54.04 -28.11 19.86
CA ALA A 34 -52.74 -27.98 20.49
C ALA A 34 -51.62 -28.61 19.65
N GLN A 35 -51.86 -29.77 19.01
CA GLN A 35 -50.90 -30.38 18.07
C GLN A 35 -50.69 -29.53 16.81
N CYS A 36 -51.75 -28.89 16.29
CA CYS A 36 -51.64 -27.95 15.18
C CYS A 36 -50.86 -26.70 15.59
N GLN A 37 -51.15 -26.13 16.76
CA GLN A 37 -50.42 -24.99 17.29
C GLN A 37 -48.96 -25.33 17.53
N ALA A 38 -48.65 -26.46 18.16
CA ALA A 38 -47.28 -26.93 18.38
C ALA A 38 -46.51 -27.14 17.06
N LYS A 39 -47.13 -27.75 16.04
CA LYS A 39 -46.52 -27.87 14.70
C LYS A 39 -46.32 -26.53 13.99
N CYS A 40 -47.20 -25.56 14.21
CA CYS A 40 -46.99 -24.20 13.72
C CYS A 40 -45.84 -23.54 14.47
N THR A 41 -45.70 -23.72 15.79
CA THR A 41 -44.62 -23.12 16.61
C THR A 41 -43.26 -23.76 16.37
N GLU A 42 -43.19 -25.06 16.10
CA GLU A 42 -41.96 -25.80 15.79
C GLU A 42 -41.35 -25.41 14.43
N LYS A 43 -42.15 -24.79 13.54
CA LYS A 43 -41.77 -24.42 12.17
C LYS A 43 -41.84 -22.92 11.89
N VAL A 44 -41.78 -22.08 12.92
CA VAL A 44 -41.66 -20.62 12.73
C VAL A 44 -40.19 -20.28 12.53
N GLU A 45 -39.78 -20.14 11.27
CA GLU A 45 -38.62 -19.30 10.97
C GLU A 45 -39.05 -17.85 11.28
N PRO A 46 -38.35 -17.11 12.16
CA PRO A 46 -38.75 -15.75 12.54
C PRO A 46 -38.60 -14.73 11.40
N ASP A 47 -38.08 -15.16 10.24
CA ASP A 47 -37.79 -14.32 9.09
C ASP A 47 -38.93 -14.29 8.08
N THR A 48 -39.05 -13.18 7.36
CA THR A 48 -39.93 -13.02 6.19
C THR A 48 -39.41 -13.75 4.94
N PHE A 49 -38.36 -14.55 5.08
CA PHE A 49 -37.68 -15.29 4.01
C PHE A 49 -37.73 -16.80 4.29
N ILE A 50 -38.16 -17.57 3.30
CA ILE A 50 -38.25 -19.04 3.40
C ILE A 50 -37.33 -19.67 2.34
N LYS A 51 -36.38 -20.50 2.78
CA LYS A 51 -35.49 -21.22 1.87
C LYS A 51 -36.15 -22.49 1.34
N VAL A 52 -36.49 -22.50 0.05
CA VAL A 52 -37.01 -23.69 -0.62
C VAL A 52 -35.85 -24.56 -1.12
N LYS A 53 -35.77 -25.81 -0.64
CA LYS A 53 -34.76 -26.80 -1.05
C LYS A 53 -35.38 -27.86 -1.98
N GLY A 54 -34.54 -28.55 -2.76
CA GLY A 54 -34.97 -29.69 -3.59
C GLY A 54 -35.67 -29.31 -4.89
N LEU A 55 -35.49 -28.09 -5.38
CA LEU A 55 -36.02 -27.69 -6.67
C LEU A 55 -35.22 -28.34 -7.80
N VAL A 56 -35.93 -28.91 -8.78
CA VAL A 56 -35.33 -29.53 -9.96
C VAL A 56 -34.99 -28.47 -11.00
N PRO A 57 -33.75 -28.42 -11.51
CA PRO A 57 -33.41 -27.50 -12.59
C PRO A 57 -34.13 -27.76 -13.92
N GLY A 58 -34.36 -26.71 -14.71
CA GLY A 58 -35.14 -26.73 -15.95
C GLY A 58 -36.66 -26.77 -15.73
N VAL A 59 -37.12 -26.73 -14.47
CA VAL A 59 -38.53 -26.76 -14.11
C VAL A 59 -38.99 -25.37 -13.67
N GLN A 60 -40.16 -24.95 -14.16
CA GLN A 60 -40.80 -23.72 -13.75
C GLN A 60 -41.66 -23.92 -12.51
N TYR A 61 -41.44 -23.08 -11.51
CA TYR A 61 -42.21 -23.04 -10.28
C TYR A 61 -42.91 -21.70 -10.14
N ARG A 62 -44.07 -21.71 -9.49
CA ARG A 62 -44.72 -20.51 -8.95
C ARG A 62 -44.93 -20.73 -7.46
N PHE A 63 -44.63 -19.72 -6.67
CA PHE A 63 -44.78 -19.77 -5.22
C PHE A 63 -46.03 -19.01 -4.81
N MET A 64 -46.80 -19.59 -3.90
CA MET A 64 -48.00 -18.99 -3.34
C MET A 64 -47.83 -18.86 -1.84
N VAL A 65 -48.01 -17.65 -1.33
CA VAL A 65 -47.84 -17.34 0.10
C VAL A 65 -49.16 -16.82 0.63
N THR A 66 -49.63 -17.43 1.71
CA THR A 66 -50.83 -17.01 2.44
C THR A 66 -50.45 -16.83 3.89
N ALA A 67 -50.77 -15.69 4.49
CA ALA A 67 -50.60 -15.55 5.94
C ALA A 67 -51.69 -16.37 6.64
N VAL A 68 -51.34 -17.06 7.73
CA VAL A 68 -52.25 -17.90 8.50
C VAL A 68 -52.08 -17.55 9.97
N GLY A 69 -53.18 -17.19 10.62
CA GLY A 69 -53.27 -16.93 12.05
C GLY A 69 -53.94 -18.07 12.79
N THR A 70 -54.11 -17.90 14.10
CA THR A 70 -54.76 -18.89 14.97
C THR A 70 -56.17 -19.26 14.55
N ASN A 71 -56.85 -18.34 13.85
CA ASN A 71 -58.25 -18.46 13.45
C ASN A 71 -58.42 -18.78 11.95
N GLY A 72 -57.33 -19.14 11.26
CA GLY A 72 -57.34 -19.45 9.82
C GLY A 72 -56.56 -18.45 8.98
N ARG A 73 -56.87 -18.40 7.67
CA ARG A 73 -56.14 -17.57 6.71
C ARG A 73 -56.35 -16.07 7.01
N LEU A 74 -55.24 -15.35 7.09
CA LEU A 74 -55.20 -13.91 7.28
C LEU A 74 -54.92 -13.25 5.92
N GLY A 75 -55.99 -12.90 5.21
CA GLY A 75 -55.89 -12.21 3.93
C GLY A 75 -55.74 -13.12 2.71
N GLU A 76 -55.53 -12.49 1.56
CA GLU A 76 -55.46 -13.16 0.26
C GLU A 76 -54.11 -13.85 0.01
N THR A 77 -54.13 -14.86 -0.85
CA THR A 77 -52.91 -15.56 -1.27
C THR A 77 -52.22 -14.77 -2.36
N ILE A 78 -50.99 -14.34 -2.11
CA ILE A 78 -50.16 -13.72 -3.13
C ILE A 78 -49.42 -14.79 -3.91
N SER A 79 -49.28 -14.60 -5.22
CA SER A 79 -48.57 -15.54 -6.09
C SER A 79 -47.40 -14.85 -6.77
N SER A 80 -46.26 -15.54 -6.85
CA SER A 80 -45.12 -15.11 -7.65
C SER A 80 -45.40 -15.33 -9.14
N PRO A 81 -44.72 -14.63 -10.05
CA PRO A 81 -44.62 -15.06 -11.44
C PRO A 81 -43.99 -16.47 -11.54
N TRP A 82 -44.23 -17.15 -12.66
CA TRP A 82 -43.53 -18.38 -12.99
C TRP A 82 -42.04 -18.11 -13.15
N THR A 83 -41.20 -18.91 -12.48
CA THR A 83 -39.75 -18.79 -12.52
C THR A 83 -39.11 -20.14 -12.81
N GLU A 84 -38.18 -20.18 -13.75
CA GLU A 84 -37.44 -21.38 -14.10
C GLU A 84 -36.16 -21.50 -13.27
N ILE A 85 -35.91 -22.68 -12.71
CA ILE A 85 -34.69 -22.94 -11.96
C ILE A 85 -33.59 -23.34 -12.93
N SER A 86 -32.69 -22.43 -13.26
CA SER A 86 -31.55 -22.74 -14.15
C SER A 86 -30.57 -23.73 -13.51
N SER A 87 -30.25 -24.83 -14.21
CA SER A 87 -29.17 -25.78 -13.88
C SER A 87 -27.78 -25.27 -14.26
N SER A 88 -27.73 -24.29 -15.15
CA SER A 88 -26.51 -23.79 -15.77
C SER A 88 -26.17 -22.41 -15.19
N ALA A 89 -26.30 -22.25 -13.88
CA ALA A 89 -25.76 -21.08 -13.21
C ALA A 89 -24.22 -21.18 -13.27
N THR A 90 -23.62 -20.85 -14.42
CA THR A 90 -22.21 -20.47 -14.49
C THR A 90 -22.02 -19.44 -13.40
N LEU A 91 -21.25 -19.80 -12.39
CA LEU A 91 -21.17 -19.03 -11.18
C LEU A 91 -20.64 -17.65 -11.53
N LYS A 92 -21.49 -16.64 -11.33
CA LYS A 92 -21.16 -15.28 -11.71
C LYS A 92 -20.08 -14.77 -10.78
N ALA A 93 -18.95 -14.35 -11.35
CA ALA A 93 -17.89 -13.71 -10.60
C ALA A 93 -18.41 -12.39 -9.98
N PRO A 94 -17.82 -11.93 -8.86
CA PRO A 94 -18.10 -10.61 -8.30
C PRO A 94 -18.05 -9.53 -9.41
N ASN A 95 -19.12 -8.76 -9.53
CA ASN A 95 -19.25 -7.77 -10.60
C ASN A 95 -18.55 -6.47 -10.22
N GLY A 96 -17.73 -5.94 -11.13
CA GLY A 96 -17.19 -4.58 -11.04
C GLY A 96 -15.83 -4.46 -10.35
N PRO A 97 -15.30 -3.23 -10.25
CA PRO A 97 -14.04 -2.97 -9.59
C PRO A 97 -14.18 -3.21 -8.08
N LEU A 98 -13.25 -3.98 -7.52
CA LEU A 98 -13.13 -4.14 -6.08
C LEU A 98 -12.61 -2.83 -5.48
N THR A 99 -13.37 -2.20 -4.60
CA THR A 99 -12.92 -1.02 -3.87
C THR A 99 -12.32 -1.44 -2.53
N LEU A 100 -11.17 -0.87 -2.21
CA LEU A 100 -10.45 -1.13 -0.96
C LEU A 100 -10.22 0.18 -0.23
N LYS A 101 -10.62 0.21 1.04
CA LYS A 101 -10.41 1.35 1.93
C LYS A 101 -9.56 0.88 3.11
N ASN A 102 -8.37 1.44 3.26
CA ASN A 102 -7.54 1.15 4.41
C ASN A 102 -8.07 1.84 5.67
N GLY A 103 -7.77 1.26 6.82
CA GLY A 103 -8.05 1.86 8.12
C GLY A 103 -7.13 1.31 9.21
N TYR A 104 -7.28 1.87 10.41
CA TYR A 104 -6.62 1.39 11.61
C TYR A 104 -7.63 1.27 12.74
N ASN A 105 -7.54 0.19 13.50
CA ASN A 105 -8.35 -0.05 14.68
C ASN A 105 -7.44 -0.56 15.81
N SER A 106 -7.54 0.04 17.00
CA SER A 106 -6.66 -0.28 18.12
C SER A 106 -6.66 -1.75 18.54
N ASP A 107 -7.79 -2.46 18.37
CA ASP A 107 -7.93 -3.87 18.74
C ASP A 107 -7.54 -4.82 17.58
N ARG A 108 -7.75 -4.38 16.33
CA ARG A 108 -7.59 -5.21 15.12
C ARG A 108 -6.37 -4.86 14.27
N GLY A 109 -5.57 -3.88 14.69
CA GLY A 109 -4.39 -3.39 13.97
C GLY A 109 -4.75 -2.68 12.66
N VAL A 110 -3.89 -2.84 11.65
CA VAL A 110 -4.15 -2.35 10.29
C VAL A 110 -5.26 -3.18 9.67
N ILE A 111 -6.25 -2.51 9.11
CA ILE A 111 -7.42 -3.14 8.49
C ILE A 111 -7.60 -2.64 7.05
N ALA A 112 -8.21 -3.47 6.22
CA ALA A 112 -8.70 -3.06 4.90
C ALA A 112 -10.16 -3.49 4.73
N GLN A 113 -11.02 -2.55 4.32
CA GLN A 113 -12.41 -2.83 3.97
C GLN A 113 -12.51 -3.05 2.47
N LEU A 114 -12.79 -4.28 2.07
CA LEU A 114 -13.10 -4.68 0.70
C LEU A 114 -14.59 -4.45 0.46
N GLU A 115 -14.95 -3.75 -0.61
CA GLU A 115 -16.34 -3.46 -0.99
C GLU A 115 -16.54 -3.70 -2.50
N TRP A 116 -17.69 -4.25 -2.88
CA TRP A 116 -18.05 -4.42 -4.29
C TRP A 116 -19.58 -4.41 -4.51
N PRO A 117 -20.05 -4.00 -5.69
CA PRO A 117 -21.47 -4.04 -6.03
C PRO A 117 -22.04 -5.46 -5.96
N ARG A 118 -23.13 -5.64 -5.22
CA ARG A 118 -23.87 -6.92 -5.11
C ARG A 118 -25.34 -6.74 -5.50
N SER A 119 -25.90 -7.80 -6.05
CA SER A 119 -27.31 -7.97 -6.41
C SER A 119 -27.87 -9.22 -5.76
N ALA A 120 -29.20 -9.33 -5.68
CA ALA A 120 -29.89 -10.48 -5.07
C ALA A 120 -29.63 -11.82 -5.79
N GLN A 121 -29.04 -11.79 -6.99
CA GLN A 121 -28.69 -13.00 -7.76
C GLN A 121 -27.24 -13.46 -7.55
N ASP A 122 -26.41 -12.68 -6.85
CA ASP A 122 -25.02 -13.04 -6.63
C ASP A 122 -24.89 -14.08 -5.49
N SER A 123 -23.82 -14.87 -5.51
CA SER A 123 -23.60 -15.91 -4.48
C SER A 123 -23.50 -15.30 -3.08
N CYS A 124 -23.90 -16.07 -2.06
CA CYS A 124 -23.60 -15.77 -0.65
C CYS A 124 -22.27 -16.38 -0.19
N TYR A 125 -21.69 -17.30 -0.97
CA TYR A 125 -20.46 -18.00 -0.62
C TYR A 125 -19.34 -17.50 -1.51
N TYR A 126 -18.24 -17.12 -0.89
CA TYR A 126 -17.05 -16.68 -1.61
C TYR A 126 -15.80 -17.34 -1.04
N LYS A 127 -14.79 -17.44 -1.88
CA LYS A 127 -13.43 -17.80 -1.49
C LYS A 127 -12.56 -16.58 -1.65
N LEU A 128 -11.96 -16.15 -0.55
CA LEU A 128 -11.06 -15.02 -0.47
C LEU A 128 -9.63 -15.53 -0.34
N GLN A 129 -8.74 -14.96 -1.11
CA GLN A 129 -7.31 -15.22 -1.07
C GLN A 129 -6.57 -13.91 -0.93
N LEU A 130 -5.82 -13.75 0.15
CA LEU A 130 -4.97 -12.61 0.42
C LEU A 130 -3.52 -13.10 0.42
N SER A 131 -2.67 -12.47 -0.37
CA SER A 131 -1.25 -12.81 -0.42
C SER A 131 -0.38 -11.56 -0.38
N ASN A 132 0.76 -11.67 0.28
CA ASN A 132 1.89 -10.75 0.15
C ASN A 132 3.12 -11.54 -0.35
N SER A 133 4.30 -10.91 -0.35
CA SER A 133 5.54 -11.54 -0.80
C SER A 133 5.98 -12.76 0.04
N SER A 134 5.48 -12.90 1.26
CA SER A 134 5.93 -13.90 2.25
C SER A 134 4.85 -14.93 2.63
N THR A 135 3.58 -14.59 2.47
CA THR A 135 2.45 -15.36 2.99
C THR A 135 1.27 -15.34 2.01
N GLN A 136 0.53 -16.44 2.02
CA GLN A 136 -0.74 -16.57 1.30
C GLN A 136 -1.78 -17.20 2.22
N ILE A 137 -2.89 -16.48 2.40
CA ILE A 137 -4.00 -16.87 3.26
C ILE A 137 -5.22 -17.07 2.38
N SER A 138 -5.90 -18.22 2.50
CA SER A 138 -7.18 -18.48 1.84
C SER A 138 -8.26 -18.75 2.87
N ARG A 139 -9.43 -18.12 2.71
CA ARG A 139 -10.59 -18.29 3.58
C ARG A 139 -11.86 -18.44 2.78
N ASP A 140 -12.69 -19.37 3.20
CA ASP A 140 -14.08 -19.44 2.78
C ASP A 140 -14.89 -18.45 3.62
N ILE A 141 -15.74 -17.67 2.98
CA ILE A 141 -16.54 -16.63 3.61
C ILE A 141 -17.99 -16.76 3.17
N VAL A 142 -18.90 -16.55 4.12
CA VAL A 142 -20.33 -16.52 3.88
C VAL A 142 -20.81 -15.12 4.19
N LEU A 143 -21.40 -14.48 3.20
CA LEU A 143 -22.02 -13.17 3.33
C LEU A 143 -23.52 -13.35 3.45
N ASP A 144 -24.08 -12.55 4.34
CA ASP A 144 -25.51 -12.30 4.47
C ASP A 144 -25.95 -11.36 3.32
N SER A 145 -26.31 -10.12 3.64
CA SER A 145 -26.64 -9.03 2.71
C SER A 145 -25.54 -7.99 2.58
N SER A 146 -24.47 -8.06 3.38
CA SER A 146 -23.38 -7.09 3.35
C SER A 146 -22.63 -7.10 2.01
N SER A 147 -22.31 -5.91 1.52
CA SER A 147 -21.50 -5.69 0.30
C SER A 147 -20.03 -5.43 0.61
N SER A 148 -19.60 -5.65 1.86
CA SER A 148 -18.23 -5.40 2.28
C SER A 148 -17.71 -6.40 3.30
N ILE A 149 -16.39 -6.56 3.33
CA ILE A 149 -15.65 -7.44 4.24
C ILE A 149 -14.52 -6.65 4.86
N LEU A 150 -14.32 -6.85 6.16
CA LEU A 150 -13.16 -6.33 6.87
C LEU A 150 -12.04 -7.36 6.91
N LEU A 151 -10.85 -6.97 6.47
CA LEU A 151 -9.60 -7.73 6.54
C LEU A 151 -8.74 -7.16 7.68
N PRO A 152 -8.69 -7.81 8.85
CA PRO A 152 -7.94 -7.31 10.01
C PRO A 152 -6.50 -7.85 10.05
N HIS A 153 -5.70 -7.29 10.97
CA HIS A 153 -4.35 -7.73 11.31
C HIS A 153 -3.40 -7.79 10.11
N LEU A 154 -3.46 -6.76 9.26
CA LEU A 154 -2.48 -6.59 8.18
C LEU A 154 -1.19 -5.99 8.75
N ASP A 155 -0.07 -6.32 8.12
CA ASP A 155 1.21 -5.64 8.39
C ASP A 155 1.22 -4.22 7.81
N PHE A 156 1.98 -3.32 8.43
CA PHE A 156 2.13 -1.93 7.97
C PHE A 156 3.01 -1.84 6.71
N ASP A 157 2.63 -0.94 5.80
CA ASP A 157 3.37 -0.61 4.57
C ASP A 157 3.72 -1.81 3.66
N VAL A 158 2.85 -2.82 3.61
CA VAL A 158 3.04 -4.04 2.81
C VAL A 158 2.10 -4.04 1.61
N ASP A 159 2.61 -4.46 0.46
CA ASP A 159 1.84 -4.70 -0.75
C ASP A 159 1.11 -6.06 -0.69
N TYR A 160 -0.21 -6.01 -0.82
CA TYR A 160 -1.08 -7.17 -0.83
C TYR A 160 -1.80 -7.33 -2.17
N THR A 161 -1.94 -8.59 -2.58
CA THR A 161 -2.82 -9.01 -3.67
C THR A 161 -4.01 -9.74 -3.07
N LEU A 162 -5.20 -9.29 -3.43
CA LEU A 162 -6.47 -9.85 -2.97
C LEU A 162 -7.21 -10.45 -4.16
N ALA A 163 -7.62 -11.71 -4.05
CA ALA A 163 -8.45 -12.41 -5.02
C ALA A 163 -9.75 -12.88 -4.35
N ILE A 164 -10.88 -12.64 -5.00
CA ILE A 164 -12.19 -13.11 -4.55
C ILE A 164 -12.91 -13.85 -5.67
N ALA A 165 -13.43 -15.03 -5.37
CA ALA A 165 -14.23 -15.83 -6.29
C ALA A 165 -15.54 -16.23 -5.63
N ALA A 166 -16.63 -16.23 -6.39
CA ALA A 166 -17.89 -16.79 -5.92
C ALA A 166 -17.77 -18.32 -5.89
N VAL A 167 -18.38 -18.94 -4.90
CA VAL A 167 -18.44 -20.39 -4.71
C VAL A 167 -19.92 -20.82 -4.67
N SER A 168 -20.23 -21.99 -5.22
CA SER A 168 -21.59 -22.55 -5.14
C SER A 168 -21.91 -23.01 -3.71
N ALA A 169 -23.20 -23.14 -3.39
CA ALA A 169 -23.63 -23.55 -2.05
C ALA A 169 -23.16 -24.96 -1.65
N ASP A 170 -22.94 -25.85 -2.62
CA ASP A 170 -22.36 -27.20 -2.45
C ASP A 170 -20.82 -27.21 -2.48
N LYS A 171 -20.18 -26.04 -2.68
CA LYS A 171 -18.73 -25.85 -2.82
C LYS A 171 -18.06 -26.59 -3.99
N LEU A 172 -18.83 -27.13 -4.92
CA LEU A 172 -18.29 -27.89 -6.06
C LEU A 172 -17.88 -27.01 -7.24
N GLN A 173 -18.47 -25.82 -7.37
CA GLN A 173 -18.18 -24.88 -8.45
C GLN A 173 -17.62 -23.57 -7.90
N THR A 174 -16.62 -23.04 -8.59
CA THR A 174 -15.99 -21.75 -8.26
C THR A 174 -15.95 -20.89 -9.52
N SER A 175 -16.31 -19.62 -9.41
CA SER A 175 -16.23 -18.67 -10.51
C SER A 175 -14.78 -18.33 -10.86
N LYS A 176 -14.57 -17.60 -11.96
CA LYS A 176 -13.32 -16.87 -12.17
C LYS A 176 -13.10 -15.90 -11.00
N ALA A 177 -11.86 -15.85 -10.49
CA ALA A 177 -11.49 -14.92 -9.42
C ALA A 177 -11.30 -13.50 -9.98
N VAL A 178 -11.70 -12.50 -9.20
CA VAL A 178 -11.41 -11.09 -9.43
C VAL A 178 -10.29 -10.68 -8.49
N THR A 179 -9.24 -10.07 -9.04
CA THR A 179 -8.03 -9.71 -8.31
C THR A 179 -7.84 -8.20 -8.25
N THR A 180 -7.37 -7.71 -7.11
CA THR A 180 -6.97 -6.30 -6.92
C THR A 180 -5.72 -6.23 -6.05
N ASN A 181 -4.91 -5.20 -6.25
CA ASN A 181 -3.70 -4.96 -5.47
C ASN A 181 -3.89 -3.69 -4.65
N PHE A 182 -3.38 -3.69 -3.42
CA PHE A 182 -3.38 -2.52 -2.56
C PHE A 182 -2.18 -2.54 -1.62
N LYS A 183 -1.74 -1.35 -1.21
CA LYS A 183 -0.73 -1.20 -0.16
C LYS A 183 -1.43 -0.88 1.15
N SER A 184 -1.06 -1.55 2.23
CA SER A 184 -1.59 -1.27 3.57
C SER A 184 -1.09 0.07 4.11
N LEU A 185 -1.73 0.57 5.18
CA LEU A 185 -1.34 1.85 5.80
C LEU A 185 0.10 1.80 6.32
N PRO A 186 0.87 2.89 6.18
CA PRO A 186 2.19 2.99 6.78
C PRO A 186 2.07 3.34 8.27
N CYS A 187 3.01 2.83 9.07
CA CYS A 187 2.99 3.00 10.52
C CYS A 187 3.04 4.47 10.96
N ARG A 188 3.81 5.30 10.23
CA ARG A 188 3.96 6.74 10.51
C ARG A 188 2.66 7.53 10.39
N ASP A 189 1.71 7.10 9.56
CA ASP A 189 0.45 7.82 9.37
C ASP A 189 -0.48 7.61 10.57
N ILE A 190 -0.23 6.56 11.37
CA ILE A 190 -0.99 6.23 12.58
C ILE A 190 -0.29 6.75 13.83
N HIS A 191 1.00 6.49 13.98
CA HIS A 191 1.73 6.77 15.22
C HIS A 191 2.62 8.02 15.15
N GLY A 192 2.72 8.66 13.98
CA GLY A 192 3.59 9.81 13.75
C GLY A 192 5.03 9.42 13.41
N ARG A 193 5.78 10.39 12.86
CA ARG A 193 7.20 10.21 12.50
C ARG A 193 8.08 10.09 13.75
N GLY A 194 9.02 9.15 13.73
CA GLY A 194 9.92 8.90 14.86
C GLY A 194 9.29 8.19 16.06
N SER A 195 8.06 7.67 15.91
CA SER A 195 7.43 6.86 16.97
C SER A 195 8.19 5.57 17.21
N LEU A 196 8.42 5.24 18.49
CA LEU A 196 9.04 3.99 18.91
C LEU A 196 8.18 2.75 18.60
N GLN A 197 6.89 2.93 18.29
CA GLN A 197 6.01 1.84 17.87
C GLN A 197 6.26 1.41 16.42
N CYS A 198 6.87 2.29 15.61
CA CYS A 198 7.23 2.00 14.23
C CYS A 198 8.68 1.55 14.12
N ALA A 199 9.03 0.89 13.02
CA ALA A 199 10.43 0.72 12.65
C ALA A 199 11.04 2.09 12.34
N PRO A 200 12.33 2.33 12.66
CA PRO A 200 12.99 3.58 12.33
C PRO A 200 13.00 3.78 10.81
N GLU A 201 12.67 4.99 10.37
CA GLU A 201 12.76 5.36 8.95
C GLU A 201 14.18 5.86 8.64
N PRO A 202 14.74 5.51 7.47
CA PRO A 202 16.05 5.99 7.06
C PRO A 202 15.98 7.47 6.65
N VAL A 203 17.13 8.17 6.68
CA VAL A 203 17.22 9.56 6.23
C VAL A 203 16.91 9.70 4.74
N SER A 204 16.27 10.79 4.33
CA SER A 204 16.00 11.08 2.91
C SER A 204 17.00 12.09 2.33
N ASP A 205 17.01 12.23 1.00
CA ASP A 205 17.78 13.25 0.29
C ASP A 205 19.28 13.27 0.62
N LEU A 206 19.87 12.09 0.79
CA LEU A 206 21.29 11.95 1.05
C LEU A 206 22.11 12.47 -0.14
N ALA A 207 22.83 13.56 0.08
CA ALA A 207 23.71 14.19 -0.90
C ALA A 207 25.16 14.19 -0.41
N VAL A 208 26.09 13.89 -1.32
CA VAL A 208 27.52 13.92 -1.07
C VAL A 208 28.17 14.82 -2.12
N ILE A 209 28.63 15.99 -1.70
CA ILE A 209 29.26 16.99 -2.57
C ILE A 209 30.75 16.99 -2.27
N VAL A 210 31.55 16.58 -3.25
CA VAL A 210 33.02 16.53 -3.11
C VAL A 210 33.63 17.82 -3.62
N ARG A 211 34.39 18.48 -2.75
CA ARG A 211 35.16 19.68 -3.11
C ARG A 211 36.49 19.27 -3.77
N PRO A 212 37.13 20.17 -4.54
CA PRO A 212 38.42 19.89 -5.18
C PRO A 212 39.53 19.52 -4.19
N ASN A 213 39.45 19.92 -2.92
CA ASN A 213 40.46 19.54 -1.93
C ASN A 213 40.32 18.08 -1.41
N GLY A 214 39.36 17.30 -1.95
CA GLY A 214 39.07 15.93 -1.48
C GLY A 214 38.16 15.87 -0.25
N THR A 215 37.67 17.01 0.24
CA THR A 215 36.69 17.07 1.34
C THR A 215 35.28 16.92 0.78
N GLY A 216 34.53 15.95 1.29
CA GLY A 216 33.11 15.76 1.02
C GLY A 216 32.23 16.43 2.07
N LEU A 217 31.28 17.24 1.61
CA LEU A 217 30.13 17.66 2.41
C LEU A 217 29.01 16.64 2.23
N ILE A 218 28.65 15.96 3.32
CA ILE A 218 27.55 15.00 3.37
C ILE A 218 26.37 15.71 4.04
N SER A 219 25.21 15.73 3.40
CA SER A 219 23.99 16.33 3.94
C SER A 219 22.79 15.44 3.70
N TRP A 220 21.81 15.49 4.60
CA TRP A 220 20.58 14.69 4.51
C TRP A 220 19.39 15.42 5.12
N THR A 221 18.19 14.91 4.83
CA THR A 221 16.95 15.28 5.50
C THR A 221 16.68 14.30 6.66
N PRO A 222 16.52 14.79 7.91
CA PRO A 222 16.17 13.96 9.06
C PRO A 222 14.88 13.14 8.85
N SER A 223 14.86 11.89 9.30
CA SER A 223 13.66 11.03 9.24
C SER A 223 12.57 11.44 10.24
N SER A 224 12.95 12.07 11.34
CA SER A 224 12.05 12.62 12.36
C SER A 224 12.66 13.83 13.05
N ASP A 225 11.91 14.41 13.99
CA ASP A 225 12.40 15.49 14.84
C ASP A 225 13.64 15.06 15.64
N SER A 226 14.54 16.02 15.90
CA SER A 226 15.79 15.78 16.63
C SER A 226 15.59 15.21 18.04
N GLN A 227 14.40 15.38 18.65
CA GLN A 227 14.05 14.80 19.95
C GLN A 227 13.77 13.30 19.88
N ASN A 228 13.48 12.76 18.69
CA ASN A 228 13.16 11.35 18.46
C ASN A 228 14.35 10.58 17.86
N ILE A 229 15.50 11.24 17.69
CA ILE A 229 16.73 10.67 17.13
C ILE A 229 17.80 10.74 18.21
N LEU A 230 18.48 9.62 18.44
CA LEU A 230 19.55 9.54 19.43
C LEU A 230 20.83 10.20 18.91
N PHE A 231 21.31 9.74 17.76
CA PHE A 231 22.41 10.34 16.99
C PHE A 231 22.43 9.76 15.56
N TYR A 232 23.23 10.37 14.69
CA TYR A 232 23.54 9.82 13.38
C TYR A 232 24.97 9.26 13.35
N GLN A 233 25.17 8.24 12.55
CA GLN A 233 26.48 7.65 12.30
C GLN A 233 26.72 7.59 10.80
N ILE A 234 27.80 8.22 10.37
CA ILE A 234 28.24 8.19 8.98
C ILE A 234 29.34 7.13 8.88
N VAL A 235 29.15 6.15 8.02
CA VAL A 235 30.13 5.11 7.72
C VAL A 235 30.54 5.23 6.26
N TYR A 236 31.83 5.39 5.99
CA TYR A 236 32.32 5.49 4.62
C TYR A 236 33.61 4.70 4.39
N HIS A 237 33.76 4.19 3.17
CA HIS A 237 34.95 3.45 2.72
C HIS A 237 35.01 3.39 1.20
N ALA A 238 36.21 3.22 0.66
CA ALA A 238 36.41 2.99 -0.76
C ALA A 238 36.05 1.56 -1.16
N LEU A 239 35.61 1.39 -2.41
CA LEU A 239 35.38 0.09 -3.05
C LEU A 239 36.62 -0.41 -3.82
N SER A 240 37.45 0.51 -4.30
CA SER A 240 38.70 0.19 -5.02
C SER A 240 39.92 0.23 -4.10
N ARG A 241 40.92 -0.61 -4.40
CA ARG A 241 42.19 -0.71 -3.66
C ARG A 241 43.29 0.19 -4.24
N ASP A 242 43.09 0.72 -5.45
CA ASP A 242 44.16 1.42 -6.17
C ASP A 242 44.36 2.86 -5.66
N HIS A 243 45.43 3.53 -6.08
CA HIS A 243 45.62 4.99 -5.92
C HIS A 243 45.50 5.57 -4.49
N GLY A 244 45.81 4.78 -3.45
CA GLY A 244 45.78 5.24 -2.05
C GLY A 244 44.37 5.31 -1.44
N CYS A 245 43.38 4.67 -2.08
CA CYS A 245 42.02 4.59 -1.58
C CYS A 245 41.95 3.82 -0.24
N ARG A 246 41.11 4.30 0.69
CA ARG A 246 40.98 3.69 2.02
C ARG A 246 39.80 2.72 2.06
N LEU A 247 40.11 1.42 2.02
CA LEU A 247 39.12 0.33 2.13
C LEU A 247 38.57 0.14 3.55
N ARG A 248 39.29 0.61 4.57
CA ARG A 248 38.85 0.50 5.97
C ARG A 248 37.66 1.41 6.20
N LYS A 249 36.59 0.86 6.80
CA LYS A 249 35.42 1.61 7.24
C LYS A 249 35.82 2.66 8.26
N GLU A 250 35.56 3.91 7.93
CA GLU A 250 35.65 5.05 8.84
C GLU A 250 34.27 5.39 9.36
N THR A 251 34.20 5.95 10.56
CA THR A 251 32.95 6.20 11.26
C THR A 251 32.99 7.54 11.95
N VAL A 252 31.96 8.35 11.73
CA VAL A 252 31.80 9.67 12.34
C VAL A 252 30.43 9.72 13.00
N ASN A 253 30.39 10.03 14.29
CA ASN A 253 29.15 10.19 15.04
C ASN A 253 28.75 11.66 15.04
N ILE A 254 27.50 11.94 14.70
CA ILE A 254 26.93 13.28 14.54
C ILE A 254 25.73 13.43 15.46
N LYS A 255 25.60 14.59 16.11
CA LYS A 255 24.48 14.88 17.01
C LYS A 255 23.15 14.95 16.24
N ALA A 256 22.05 14.58 16.90
CA ALA A 256 20.71 14.55 16.30
C ALA A 256 20.19 15.91 15.77
N ASN A 257 20.70 17.03 16.28
CA ASN A 257 20.34 18.37 15.83
C ASN A 257 21.14 18.89 14.63
N VAL A 258 22.05 18.07 14.09
CA VAL A 258 22.88 18.39 12.92
C VAL A 258 22.55 17.40 11.80
N ASN A 259 22.36 17.90 10.59
CA ASN A 259 21.98 17.11 9.40
C ASN A 259 23.02 17.17 8.28
N PHE A 260 24.26 17.51 8.62
CA PHE A 260 25.39 17.51 7.71
C PHE A 260 26.70 17.18 8.42
N ALA A 261 27.70 16.76 7.67
CA ALA A 261 29.06 16.55 8.14
C ALA A 261 30.06 16.76 7.02
N GLU A 262 31.26 17.21 7.37
CA GLU A 262 32.40 17.24 6.44
C GLU A 262 33.36 16.09 6.75
N VAL A 263 33.73 15.34 5.72
CA VAL A 263 34.68 14.22 5.81
C VAL A 263 35.73 14.35 4.71
N THR A 264 36.93 13.82 4.93
CA THR A 264 37.99 13.82 3.91
C THR A 264 38.07 12.45 3.26
N PHE A 265 37.99 12.40 1.93
CA PHE A 265 38.13 11.17 1.15
C PHE A 265 39.58 11.02 0.67
N PRO A 266 40.37 10.11 1.25
CA PRO A 266 41.75 9.92 0.81
C PRO A 266 41.85 9.18 -0.53
N GLY A 267 42.90 9.47 -1.28
CA GLY A 267 43.17 8.87 -2.59
C GLY A 267 42.58 9.67 -3.76
N GLN A 268 42.92 9.25 -4.97
CA GLN A 268 42.44 9.85 -6.22
C GLN A 268 41.70 8.79 -7.03
N GLN A 269 40.65 9.17 -7.76
CA GLN A 269 39.86 8.24 -8.58
C GLN A 269 39.25 7.07 -7.79
N CYS A 270 38.93 7.33 -6.51
CA CYS A 270 38.32 6.35 -5.63
C CYS A 270 36.80 6.41 -5.72
N GLU A 271 36.15 5.26 -5.90
CA GLU A 271 34.71 5.14 -5.64
C GLU A 271 34.49 4.87 -4.15
N TYR A 272 33.76 5.76 -3.48
CA TYR A 272 33.39 5.66 -2.07
C TYR A 272 31.91 5.33 -1.91
N VAL A 273 31.62 4.45 -0.94
CA VAL A 273 30.27 4.28 -0.40
C VAL A 273 30.17 5.10 0.87
N VAL A 274 29.14 5.93 0.97
CA VAL A 274 28.79 6.70 2.15
C VAL A 274 27.44 6.21 2.64
N ARG A 275 27.40 5.65 3.84
CA ARG A 275 26.19 5.19 4.53
C ARG A 275 25.91 6.13 5.69
N VAL A 276 24.71 6.71 5.73
CA VAL A 276 24.22 7.45 6.90
C VAL A 276 23.22 6.58 7.63
N ILE A 277 23.48 6.34 8.91
CA ILE A 277 22.67 5.52 9.81
C ILE A 277 22.07 6.44 10.86
N ASN A 278 20.75 6.40 11.05
CA ASN A 278 20.08 7.07 12.16
C ASN A 278 19.63 6.06 13.20
N TYR A 279 19.79 6.40 14.47
CA TYR A 279 19.33 5.60 15.60
C TYR A 279 18.16 6.27 16.30
N ASP A 280 17.09 5.52 16.58
CA ASP A 280 16.01 6.00 17.42
C ASP A 280 16.40 6.01 18.91
N LEU A 281 15.50 6.51 19.77
CA LEU A 281 15.78 6.66 21.21
C LEU A 281 16.03 5.34 21.95
N ILE A 282 15.69 4.19 21.36
CA ILE A 282 15.94 2.86 21.94
C ILE A 282 17.08 2.11 21.23
N GLY A 283 17.76 2.75 20.29
CA GLY A 283 18.95 2.25 19.63
C GLY A 283 18.72 1.35 18.41
N ARG A 284 17.51 1.31 17.84
CA ARG A 284 17.27 0.64 16.55
C ARG A 284 17.74 1.54 15.41
N ASP A 285 18.25 0.94 14.34
CA ASP A 285 18.87 1.66 13.24
C ASP A 285 18.09 1.58 11.92
N ALA A 286 18.23 2.63 11.12
CA ALA A 286 17.87 2.65 9.71
C ALA A 286 18.96 3.37 8.92
N SER A 287 19.17 3.01 7.65
CA SER A 287 20.30 3.54 6.88
C SER A 287 19.98 3.83 5.43
N THR A 288 20.58 4.92 4.91
CA THR A 288 20.58 5.28 3.49
C THR A 288 22.02 5.29 2.98
N GLU A 289 22.22 4.85 1.74
CA GLU A 289 23.54 4.78 1.10
C GLU A 289 23.59 5.62 -0.18
N ALA A 290 24.74 6.25 -0.40
CA ALA A 290 25.10 6.92 -1.63
C ALA A 290 26.49 6.49 -2.08
N ARG A 291 26.72 6.48 -3.39
CA ARG A 291 28.04 6.24 -3.99
C ARG A 291 28.57 7.51 -4.62
N VAL A 292 29.86 7.76 -4.46
CA VAL A 292 30.51 8.94 -5.01
C VAL A 292 31.86 8.58 -5.59
N LEU A 293 32.16 9.10 -6.78
CA LEU A 293 33.46 8.96 -7.42
C LEU A 293 34.28 10.23 -7.16
N ILE A 294 35.48 10.07 -6.61
CA ILE A 294 36.41 11.18 -6.39
C ILE A 294 37.14 11.46 -7.68
N GLU A 295 36.76 12.52 -8.38
CA GLU A 295 37.45 12.94 -9.60
C GLU A 295 38.88 13.40 -9.31
N PRO A 296 39.83 13.14 -10.22
CA PRO A 296 41.18 13.64 -10.06
C PRO A 296 41.16 15.15 -10.09
N THR A 297 41.75 15.78 -9.08
CA THR A 297 42.15 17.18 -9.20
C THR A 297 43.21 17.25 -10.29
N LEU A 298 42.82 17.62 -11.50
CA LEU A 298 43.78 18.14 -12.45
C LEU A 298 44.38 19.38 -11.78
N PRO A 299 45.70 19.39 -11.46
CA PRO A 299 46.33 20.66 -11.15
C PRO A 299 46.15 21.47 -12.43
N VAL A 300 45.37 22.55 -12.36
CA VAL A 300 45.20 23.47 -13.48
C VAL A 300 46.58 24.12 -13.67
N ARG A 301 47.41 23.47 -14.48
CA ARG A 301 48.78 23.85 -14.81
C ARG A 301 48.72 24.96 -15.86
N PHE A 302 48.11 26.11 -15.53
CA PHE A 302 48.20 27.31 -16.35
C PHE A 302 49.64 27.85 -16.45
N GLU A 303 50.58 27.33 -15.66
CA GLU A 303 51.99 27.72 -15.72
C GLU A 303 52.74 27.27 -16.99
N PHE A 304 52.23 26.33 -17.79
CA PHE A 304 52.93 25.93 -19.02
C PHE A 304 52.80 26.96 -20.15
N ALA A 305 51.74 27.78 -20.16
CA ALA A 305 51.52 28.80 -21.19
C ALA A 305 52.32 30.10 -20.96
N LEU A 306 52.83 30.32 -19.74
CA LEU A 306 53.53 31.55 -19.32
C LEU A 306 55.00 31.32 -18.96
N ARG A 307 55.58 30.16 -19.28
CA ARG A 307 57.04 30.01 -19.15
C ARG A 307 57.74 30.94 -20.15
N PRO A 308 58.72 31.75 -19.71
CA PRO A 308 59.43 32.70 -20.57
C PRO A 308 60.13 32.02 -21.75
N GLU A 309 60.45 30.73 -21.64
CA GLU A 309 61.02 29.91 -22.71
C GLU A 309 60.06 29.73 -23.90
N TYR A 310 58.75 29.57 -23.67
CA TYR A 310 57.78 29.42 -24.77
C TYR A 310 57.39 30.76 -25.40
N LEU A 311 57.32 31.83 -24.59
CA LEU A 311 57.12 33.20 -25.09
C LEU A 311 58.32 33.68 -25.92
N THR A 312 59.54 33.32 -25.54
CA THR A 312 60.75 33.63 -26.33
C THR A 312 60.78 32.84 -27.64
N ILE A 313 60.42 31.56 -27.65
CA ILE A 313 60.30 30.78 -28.89
C ILE A 313 59.23 31.39 -29.82
N ALA A 314 58.06 31.74 -29.29
CA ALA A 314 57.01 32.36 -30.09
C ALA A 314 57.43 33.74 -30.63
N ALA A 315 58.08 34.57 -29.82
CA ALA A 315 58.63 35.85 -30.26
C ALA A 315 59.72 35.66 -31.33
N CYS A 316 60.62 34.69 -31.18
CA CYS A 316 61.63 34.39 -32.20
C CYS A 316 60.99 33.97 -33.53
N ILE A 317 59.97 33.10 -33.51
CA ILE A 317 59.25 32.68 -34.73
C ILE A 317 58.58 33.86 -35.43
N VAL A 318 58.00 34.79 -34.68
CA VAL A 318 57.33 35.96 -35.26
C VAL A 318 58.33 37.00 -35.74
N PHE A 319 59.37 37.35 -34.97
CA PHE A 319 60.25 38.48 -35.30
C PHE A 319 61.43 38.13 -36.22
N LEU A 320 61.91 36.88 -36.26
CA LEU A 320 62.97 36.46 -37.18
C LEU A 320 62.64 36.70 -38.67
N PRO A 321 61.44 36.36 -39.19
CA PRO A 321 61.12 36.62 -40.60
C PRO A 321 61.06 38.12 -40.92
N PHE A 322 60.59 38.97 -39.99
CA PHE A 322 60.59 40.42 -40.18
C PHE A 322 62.02 41.01 -40.15
N GLY A 323 62.89 40.53 -39.25
CA GLY A 323 64.30 40.92 -39.22
C GLY A 323 65.06 40.51 -40.50
N LEU A 324 64.80 39.29 -41.00
CA LEU A 324 65.38 38.81 -42.26
C LEU A 324 64.86 39.59 -43.48
N LEU A 325 63.58 39.96 -43.51
CA LEU A 325 63.01 40.83 -44.55
C LEU A 325 63.64 42.22 -44.55
N LEU A 326 63.85 42.83 -43.37
CA LEU A 326 64.52 44.13 -43.26
C LEU A 326 65.99 44.06 -43.72
N LEU A 327 66.71 42.99 -43.39
CA LEU A 327 68.08 42.76 -43.88
C LEU A 327 68.13 42.54 -45.40
N PHE A 328 67.14 41.84 -45.97
CA PHE A 328 67.01 41.69 -47.43
C PHE A 328 66.69 43.02 -48.14
N CYS A 329 65.83 43.85 -47.55
CA CYS A 329 65.54 45.19 -48.07
C CYS A 329 66.78 46.11 -48.00
N HIS A 330 67.54 46.06 -46.91
CA HIS A 330 68.76 46.86 -46.76
C HIS A 330 69.88 46.42 -47.70
N ARG A 331 70.02 45.11 -47.98
CA ARG A 331 70.95 44.60 -48.99
C ARG A 331 70.55 45.00 -50.42
N ARG A 332 69.26 45.07 -50.73
CA ARG A 332 68.77 45.53 -52.06
C ARG A 332 69.00 47.02 -52.28
N GLN A 333 68.92 47.86 -51.24
CA GLN A 333 69.23 49.28 -51.34
C GLN A 333 70.73 49.56 -51.57
N CYS A 334 71.65 48.75 -51.02
CA CYS A 334 73.09 48.89 -51.30
C CYS A 334 73.50 48.48 -52.73
N LEU A 335 72.76 47.58 -53.39
CA LEU A 335 73.08 47.17 -54.77
C LEU A 335 72.64 48.22 -55.81
N HIS A 336 71.63 49.02 -55.52
CA HIS A 336 71.12 50.03 -56.46
C HIS A 336 71.96 51.32 -56.48
N GLN A 337 72.73 51.59 -55.41
CA GLN A 337 73.51 52.83 -55.26
C GLN A 337 74.89 52.79 -55.96
N VAL A 338 75.32 51.62 -56.46
CA VAL A 338 76.60 51.47 -57.19
C VAL A 338 76.44 51.72 -58.71
N SER A 339 75.22 51.63 -59.26
CA SER A 339 74.98 51.87 -60.69
C SER A 339 74.86 53.36 -61.08
N GLU A 340 74.58 54.25 -60.14
CA GLU A 340 74.35 55.68 -60.44
C GLU A 340 75.66 56.51 -60.42
N LYS A 341 76.76 55.96 -59.85
CA LYS A 341 78.07 56.62 -59.81
C LYS A 341 78.99 56.34 -61.01
N GLN A 342 78.68 55.36 -61.86
CA GLN A 342 79.44 55.12 -63.10
C GLN A 342 78.98 56.00 -64.29
N GLN A 343 77.78 56.59 -64.22
CA GLN A 343 77.26 57.42 -65.33
C GLN A 343 77.63 58.91 -65.22
N LYS A 344 78.31 59.34 -64.13
CA LYS A 344 78.83 60.71 -63.94
C LYS A 344 80.35 60.86 -64.18
N LEU A 345 81.00 59.86 -64.78
CA LEU A 345 82.45 59.90 -65.09
C LEU A 345 82.78 59.87 -66.59
N THR A 346 81.79 59.97 -67.48
CA THR A 346 81.97 60.11 -68.95
C THR A 346 81.75 61.53 -69.47
N GLU A 347 81.77 62.53 -68.59
CA GLU A 347 81.70 63.96 -68.96
C GLU A 347 83.02 64.72 -68.72
N TYR A 348 84.13 63.98 -68.65
CA TYR A 348 85.49 64.52 -68.73
C TYR A 348 86.37 63.58 -69.58
N VAL A 349 86.16 63.59 -70.89
CA VAL A 349 87.19 63.47 -71.94
C VAL A 349 86.77 64.35 -73.10
#